data_AF-A9H1U6-F1
#
_entry.id   AF-A9H1U6-F1
#
_cell.length_a   1.000
_cell.length_b   1.000
_cell.length_c   1.000
_cell.angle_alpha   90.00
_cell.angle_beta   90.00
_cell.angle_gamma   90.00
#
_symmetry.space_group_name_H-M   'P 1'
#
loop_
_entity.id
_entity.type
_entity.pdbx_description
1 polymer ?
#
loop_
_entity_poly.entity_id
_entity_poly.type
_entity_poly.pdbx_seq_one_letter_code
_entity_poly.pdbx_strand_id
1 'polypeptide(L)'
;MCLGDCLAFLYVDRFSLKQTYFDTNTYNIKQSGGFILGKDGHKNEMMALENAISHNIPAVLCDITNVLRYGDICLLGDSDPVPIEVKSSKTKDRRSKRQKLKLQTLSDFLKSDHAENFRGVSGSTIRVECSTSPKLYNRELQDAVKEAIKRGSVSFEVDECLRVVIISEDNVDYAKLFGEKNLLSKSLITSVNEIKTNMLWGCYYPYPLTFSDPASFEAFVRGEIHIFTILYLEKFEEKLASEHVTLNVEASEYKIECHMHFPDLVIEDPTARFTIGEHMMCRIWTDFISPRWIVDNSILSVRNAIGKRRA
;
A
#
# COMPACT_ATOMS: atom_id res chain seq x y z
N MET A 1 12.43 -7.18 5.62
CA MET A 1 11.50 -6.21 6.24
C MET A 1 12.30 -5.07 6.81
N CYS A 2 11.82 -3.83 6.70
CA CYS A 2 12.58 -2.68 7.14
C CYS A 2 11.83 -1.94 8.24
N LEU A 3 12.45 -1.86 9.42
CA LEU A 3 11.92 -1.13 10.56
C LEU A 3 11.89 0.39 10.29
N GLY A 4 12.75 0.92 9.43
CA GLY A 4 12.75 2.35 9.10
C GLY A 4 11.48 2.80 8.38
N ASP A 5 10.83 1.93 7.61
CA ASP A 5 9.52 2.25 7.03
C ASP A 5 8.48 2.52 8.14
N CYS A 6 8.57 1.86 9.29
CA CYS A 6 7.65 2.10 10.40
C CYS A 6 7.69 3.56 10.87
N LEU A 7 8.85 4.21 10.85
CA LEU A 7 8.96 5.62 11.19
C LEU A 7 8.12 6.49 10.24
N ALA A 8 8.23 6.27 8.92
CA ALA A 8 7.44 7.02 7.95
C ALA A 8 5.93 6.81 8.15
N PHE A 9 5.50 5.55 8.29
CA PHE A 9 4.09 5.17 8.43
C PHE A 9 3.45 5.54 9.77
N LEU A 10 4.23 5.88 10.80
CA LEU A 10 3.72 6.41 12.07
C LEU A 10 3.30 7.88 11.98
N TYR A 11 3.89 8.64 11.07
CA TYR A 11 3.69 10.09 10.97
C TYR A 11 2.89 10.53 9.74
N VAL A 12 2.97 9.79 8.63
CA VAL A 12 2.40 10.19 7.34
C VAL A 12 1.40 9.15 6.83
N ASP A 13 0.36 9.61 6.13
CA ASP A 13 -0.64 8.74 5.54
C ASP A 13 -0.03 7.72 4.55
N ARG A 14 -0.54 6.48 4.62
CA ARG A 14 -0.07 5.33 3.83
C ARG A 14 -0.28 5.48 2.32
N PHE A 15 -1.29 6.25 1.90
CA PHE A 15 -1.59 6.50 0.50
C PHE A 15 -0.71 7.62 -0.06
N SER A 16 -0.35 8.60 0.78
CA SER A 16 0.66 9.61 0.48
C SER A 16 2.06 9.03 0.35
N LEU A 17 2.48 8.18 1.30
CA LEU A 17 3.81 7.55 1.28
C LEU A 17 4.05 6.72 0.02
N LYS A 18 3.02 6.01 -0.48
CA LYS A 18 3.10 5.27 -1.75
C LYS A 18 3.63 6.16 -2.89
N GLN A 19 3.34 7.45 -2.88
CA GLN A 19 3.76 8.34 -3.97
C GLN A 19 5.28 8.52 -4.06
N THR A 20 5.97 8.31 -2.95
CA THR A 20 7.44 8.43 -2.84
C THR A 20 8.19 7.16 -3.27
N TYR A 21 7.47 6.06 -3.53
CA TYR A 21 8.07 4.77 -3.88
C TYR A 21 8.35 4.61 -5.39
N PHE A 22 7.46 5.15 -6.22
CA PHE A 22 7.51 5.02 -7.68
C PHE A 22 8.21 6.20 -8.32
N ASP A 23 8.75 6.01 -9.52
CA ASP A 23 9.31 7.10 -10.32
C ASP A 23 8.22 8.12 -10.70
N THR A 24 8.62 9.37 -10.98
CA THR A 24 7.66 10.43 -11.39
C THR A 24 7.30 10.33 -12.87
N ASN A 25 8.11 9.64 -13.67
CA ASN A 25 7.94 9.58 -15.13
C ASN A 25 7.42 8.21 -15.59
N THR A 26 7.47 7.19 -14.72
CA THR A 26 7.03 5.82 -15.02
C THR A 26 6.43 5.19 -13.77
N TYR A 27 5.57 4.18 -13.92
CA TYR A 27 5.11 3.35 -12.79
C TYR A 27 6.15 2.37 -12.24
N ASN A 28 7.39 2.41 -12.74
CA ASN A 28 8.48 1.62 -12.17
C ASN A 28 8.81 2.08 -10.75
N ILE A 29 9.23 1.12 -9.94
CA ILE A 29 9.80 1.38 -8.62
C ILE A 29 11.03 2.26 -8.80
N LYS A 30 11.11 3.37 -8.06
CA LYS A 30 12.28 4.23 -8.09
C LYS A 30 13.48 3.47 -7.51
N GLN A 31 14.67 3.66 -8.06
CA GLN A 31 15.87 3.07 -7.49
C GLN A 31 16.05 3.50 -6.03
N SER A 32 16.37 2.56 -5.14
CA SER A 32 16.61 2.85 -3.72
C SER A 32 17.83 3.76 -3.53
N GLY A 33 17.92 4.36 -2.35
CA GLY A 33 19.14 4.96 -1.85
C GLY A 33 20.33 4.00 -1.89
N GLY A 34 21.53 4.55 -1.96
CA GLY A 34 22.78 3.77 -1.90
C GLY A 34 23.22 3.55 -0.44
N PHE A 35 24.28 2.76 -0.21
CA PHE A 35 24.77 2.47 1.14
C PHE A 35 25.05 3.72 2.00
N ILE A 36 24.70 3.67 3.28
CA ILE A 36 24.88 4.76 4.26
C ILE A 36 26.35 4.94 4.66
N LEU A 37 27.12 3.84 4.68
CA LEU A 37 28.48 3.82 5.21
C LEU A 37 29.52 4.37 4.22
N GLY A 38 30.45 5.19 4.74
CA GLY A 38 31.65 5.64 4.00
C GLY A 38 31.46 6.83 3.06
N LYS A 39 30.33 7.55 3.14
CA LYS A 39 30.08 8.75 2.33
C LYS A 39 30.45 10.03 3.10
N ASP A 40 31.33 10.85 2.53
CA ASP A 40 31.67 12.18 3.08
C ASP A 40 30.44 13.12 3.20
N GLY A 41 29.39 12.87 2.41
CA GLY A 41 28.13 13.62 2.46
C GLY A 41 27.24 13.32 3.68
N HIS A 42 27.44 12.17 4.33
CA HIS A 42 26.56 11.67 5.39
C HIS A 42 26.51 12.60 6.62
N LYS A 43 27.63 13.27 6.94
CA LYS A 43 27.67 14.23 8.05
C LYS A 43 26.67 15.37 7.87
N ASN A 44 26.50 15.86 6.64
CA ASN A 44 25.56 16.94 6.36
C ASN A 44 24.10 16.45 6.41
N GLU A 45 23.84 15.23 5.95
CA GLU A 45 22.53 14.58 6.07
C GLU A 45 22.14 14.44 7.53
N MET A 46 23.06 13.98 8.38
CA MET A 46 22.86 13.86 9.83
C MET A 46 22.64 15.21 10.50
N MET A 47 23.44 16.23 10.17
CA MET A 47 23.24 17.58 10.71
C MET A 47 21.86 18.15 10.33
N ALA A 48 21.40 17.92 9.09
CA ALA A 48 20.08 18.36 8.65
C ALA A 48 18.95 17.59 9.36
N LEU A 49 19.12 16.29 9.58
CA LEU A 49 18.19 15.46 10.36
C LEU A 49 18.11 15.94 11.81
N GLU A 50 19.25 16.09 12.49
CA GLU A 50 19.33 16.56 13.87
C GLU A 50 18.71 17.95 14.02
N ASN A 51 18.93 18.84 13.05
CA ASN A 51 18.32 20.16 13.03
C ASN A 51 16.79 20.09 12.91
N ALA A 52 16.23 19.22 12.07
CA ALA A 52 14.78 19.05 12.00
C ALA A 52 14.21 18.55 13.34
N ILE A 53 14.83 17.52 13.91
CA ILE A 53 14.41 16.93 15.19
C ILE A 53 14.51 17.96 16.33
N SER A 54 15.57 18.78 16.37
CA SER A 54 15.72 19.83 17.39
C SER A 54 14.66 20.92 17.31
N HIS A 55 13.97 21.04 16.17
CA HIS A 55 12.84 21.95 15.97
C HIS A 55 11.48 21.23 16.10
N ASN A 56 11.44 20.04 16.69
CA ASN A 56 10.24 19.21 16.88
C ASN A 56 9.56 18.80 15.56
N ILE A 57 10.33 18.68 14.48
CA ILE A 57 9.84 18.17 13.20
C ILE A 57 10.28 16.70 13.10
N PRO A 58 9.35 15.73 13.12
CA PRO A 58 9.68 14.33 12.83
C PRO A 58 10.36 14.22 11.48
N ALA A 59 11.49 13.52 11.43
CA ALA A 59 12.27 13.38 10.22
C ALA A 59 13.01 12.04 10.20
N VAL A 60 13.33 11.56 9.00
CA VAL A 60 13.99 10.27 8.80
C VAL A 60 14.99 10.35 7.64
N LEU A 61 16.06 9.54 7.69
CA LEU A 61 16.92 9.32 6.52
C LEU A 61 16.17 8.46 5.50
N CYS A 62 16.12 8.89 4.25
CA CYS A 62 15.47 8.09 3.20
C CYS A 62 16.18 6.75 2.99
N ASP A 63 17.51 6.73 3.14
CA ASP A 63 18.35 5.53 2.98
C ASP A 63 18.03 4.39 3.98
N ILE A 64 17.36 4.67 5.11
CA ILE A 64 16.93 3.63 6.06
C ILE A 64 15.50 3.14 5.81
N THR A 65 14.85 3.58 4.73
CA THR A 65 13.47 3.20 4.38
C THR A 65 13.43 2.56 2.99
N ASN A 66 12.42 1.74 2.71
CA ASN A 66 12.13 1.30 1.34
C ASN A 66 11.08 2.19 0.67
N VAL A 67 10.19 2.80 1.44
CA VAL A 67 9.08 3.59 0.90
C VAL A 67 9.52 4.96 0.41
N LEU A 68 10.34 5.68 1.20
CA LEU A 68 10.81 7.03 0.85
C LEU A 68 12.03 6.93 -0.06
N ARG A 69 11.83 7.01 -1.37
CA ARG A 69 12.91 6.89 -2.36
C ARG A 69 13.41 8.21 -2.93
N TYR A 70 12.97 9.34 -2.40
CA TYR A 70 13.31 10.69 -2.84
C TYR A 70 14.01 11.47 -1.74
N GLY A 71 15.02 12.27 -2.08
CA GLY A 71 15.80 13.03 -1.12
C GLY A 71 16.75 12.15 -0.29
N ASP A 72 17.55 12.82 0.54
CA ASP A 72 18.47 12.18 1.48
C ASP A 72 17.83 12.09 2.88
N ILE A 73 17.06 13.13 3.25
CA ILE A 73 16.19 13.15 4.44
C ILE A 73 14.75 13.42 4.02
N CYS A 74 13.79 13.05 4.86
CA CYS A 74 12.39 13.39 4.68
C CYS A 74 11.81 13.95 5.98
N LEU A 75 11.12 15.09 5.89
CA LEU A 75 10.33 15.63 6.99
C LEU A 75 8.94 15.01 6.95
N LEU A 76 8.42 14.70 8.14
CA LEU A 76 7.20 13.95 8.38
C LEU A 76 6.26 14.71 9.34
N GLY A 77 6.36 16.04 9.38
CA GLY A 77 5.62 16.89 10.33
C GLY A 77 4.20 17.28 9.89
N ASP A 78 3.74 16.82 8.73
CA ASP A 78 2.43 17.16 8.15
C ASP A 78 1.84 15.93 7.43
N SER A 79 0.66 16.06 6.84
CA SER A 79 -0.09 14.98 6.18
C SER A 79 0.66 14.33 5.01
N ASP A 80 1.51 15.09 4.32
CA ASP A 80 2.34 14.63 3.21
C ASP A 80 3.84 14.66 3.55
N PRO A 81 4.62 13.70 3.00
CA PRO A 81 6.06 13.67 3.23
C PRO A 81 6.75 14.80 2.46
N VAL A 82 7.76 15.42 3.07
CA VAL A 82 8.58 16.47 2.43
C VAL A 82 10.02 15.98 2.28
N PRO A 83 10.38 15.37 1.14
CA PRO A 83 11.74 14.91 0.92
C PRO A 83 12.68 16.07 0.60
N ILE A 84 13.89 16.04 1.16
CA ILE A 84 14.91 17.06 1.05
C ILE A 84 16.20 16.43 0.55
N GLU A 85 16.77 17.00 -0.50
CA GLU A 85 18.09 16.65 -0.99
C GLU A 85 19.14 17.56 -0.33
N VAL A 86 20.11 16.98 0.37
CA VAL A 86 21.19 17.69 1.06
C VAL A 86 22.39 17.77 0.13
N LYS A 87 22.85 19.00 -0.16
CA LYS A 87 24.02 19.23 -1.03
C LYS A 87 25.11 19.99 -0.28
N SER A 88 26.33 19.46 -0.33
CA SER A 88 27.54 20.11 0.17
C SER A 88 28.18 21.07 -0.84
N SER A 89 27.91 20.92 -2.14
CA SER A 89 28.53 21.73 -3.20
C SER A 89 27.50 22.40 -4.13
N LYS A 90 27.89 23.54 -4.71
CA LYS A 90 27.06 24.33 -5.66
C LYS A 90 27.11 23.79 -7.10
N THR A 91 27.87 22.72 -7.37
CA THR A 91 28.13 22.23 -8.72
C THR A 91 26.90 21.52 -9.30
N LYS A 92 26.39 22.04 -10.42
CA LYS A 92 25.16 21.55 -11.08
C LYS A 92 25.47 20.49 -12.14
N ASP A 93 25.87 19.29 -11.71
CA ASP A 93 25.94 18.15 -12.64
C ASP A 93 24.54 17.76 -13.18
N ARG A 94 24.50 17.19 -14.37
CA ARG A 94 23.30 16.69 -15.06
C ARG A 94 22.50 15.72 -14.18
N ARG A 95 23.19 14.87 -13.40
CA ARG A 95 22.53 13.96 -12.45
C ARG A 95 21.75 14.73 -11.38
N SER A 96 22.38 15.73 -10.76
CA SER A 96 21.77 16.55 -9.71
C SER A 96 20.57 17.34 -10.24
N LYS A 97 20.64 17.86 -11.48
CA LYS A 97 19.50 18.53 -12.13
C LYS A 97 18.31 17.58 -12.30
N ARG A 98 18.56 16.34 -12.72
CA ARG A 98 17.50 15.33 -12.91
C ARG A 98 16.87 14.91 -11.58
N GLN A 99 17.66 14.69 -10.53
CA GLN A 99 17.14 14.38 -9.19
C GLN A 99 16.27 15.53 -8.67
N LYS A 100 16.75 16.77 -8.79
CA LYS A 100 15.99 17.97 -8.41
C LYS A 100 14.67 18.08 -9.17
N LEU A 101 14.66 17.84 -10.48
CA LEU A 101 13.44 17.89 -11.28
C LEU A 101 12.42 16.83 -10.81
N LYS A 102 12.86 15.58 -10.60
CA LYS A 102 11.97 14.52 -10.12
C LYS A 102 11.41 14.82 -8.72
N LEU A 103 12.24 15.36 -7.83
CA LEU A 103 11.81 15.78 -6.49
C LEU A 103 10.79 16.92 -6.58
N GLN A 104 11.03 17.90 -7.46
CA GLN A 104 10.09 19.00 -7.72
C GLN A 104 8.76 18.47 -8.24
N THR A 105 8.76 17.59 -9.25
CA THR A 105 7.53 16.98 -9.79
C THR A 105 6.72 16.25 -8.72
N LEU A 106 7.39 15.49 -7.84
CA LEU A 106 6.72 14.82 -6.72
C LEU A 106 6.15 15.84 -5.73
N SER A 107 6.95 16.85 -5.33
CA SER A 107 6.50 17.87 -4.39
C SER A 107 5.33 18.69 -4.92
N ASP A 108 5.33 19.01 -6.22
CA ASP A 108 4.24 19.75 -6.85
C ASP A 108 2.98 18.91 -6.82
N PHE A 109 3.06 17.63 -7.20
CA PHE A 109 1.92 16.71 -7.17
C PHE A 109 1.33 16.51 -5.77
N LEU A 110 2.17 16.36 -4.74
CA LEU A 110 1.71 16.24 -3.35
C LEU A 110 1.00 17.53 -2.88
N LYS A 111 1.47 18.71 -3.30
CA LYS A 111 0.90 20.00 -2.90
C LYS A 111 -0.37 20.39 -3.64
N SER A 112 -0.48 20.03 -4.92
CA SER A 112 -1.59 20.42 -5.78
C SER A 112 -2.69 19.35 -5.87
N ASP A 113 -2.42 18.13 -5.38
CA ASP A 113 -3.22 16.93 -5.62
C ASP A 113 -3.51 16.65 -7.11
N HIS A 114 -2.74 17.26 -8.03
CA HIS A 114 -3.03 17.25 -9.46
C HIS A 114 -1.75 17.27 -10.28
N ALA A 115 -1.65 16.39 -11.28
CA ALA A 115 -0.58 16.43 -12.28
C ALA A 115 -1.05 15.91 -13.64
N GLU A 116 -0.53 16.51 -14.70
CA GLU A 116 -0.71 16.06 -16.08
C GLU A 116 0.36 15.06 -16.47
N ASN A 117 -0.04 14.01 -17.19
CA ASN A 117 0.84 12.96 -17.70
C ASN A 117 1.72 12.30 -16.61
N PHE A 118 1.21 12.26 -15.38
CA PHE A 118 1.97 11.80 -14.21
C PHE A 118 2.33 10.32 -14.36
N ARG A 119 3.59 9.97 -14.09
CA ARG A 119 4.12 8.62 -14.26
C ARG A 119 3.95 8.02 -15.66
N GLY A 120 3.84 8.88 -16.67
CA GLY A 120 3.71 8.46 -18.07
C GLY A 120 2.31 7.97 -18.45
N VAL A 121 1.31 8.16 -17.59
CA VAL A 121 -0.10 7.91 -17.92
C VAL A 121 -0.69 9.19 -18.49
N SER A 122 -1.16 9.13 -19.74
CA SER A 122 -1.75 10.28 -20.44
C SER A 122 -2.96 10.85 -19.69
N GLY A 123 -3.04 12.18 -19.67
CA GLY A 123 -4.15 12.92 -19.05
C GLY A 123 -3.91 13.28 -17.58
N SER A 124 -4.99 13.70 -16.92
CA SER A 124 -4.93 14.22 -15.55
C SER A 124 -4.96 13.11 -14.51
N THR A 125 -4.00 13.16 -13.59
CA THR A 125 -4.00 12.35 -12.36
C THR A 125 -4.36 13.24 -11.19
N ILE A 126 -5.34 12.80 -10.39
CA ILE A 126 -5.85 13.56 -9.24
C ILE A 126 -5.76 12.68 -8.00
N ARG A 127 -5.24 13.25 -6.91
CA ARG A 127 -5.34 12.67 -5.57
C ARG A 127 -6.66 13.10 -4.93
N VAL A 128 -7.35 12.13 -4.36
CA VAL A 128 -8.61 12.36 -3.66
C VAL A 128 -8.48 11.72 -2.29
N GLU A 129 -8.81 12.49 -1.25
CA GLU A 129 -8.86 11.99 0.11
C GLU A 129 -9.90 10.87 0.23
N CYS A 130 -9.57 9.84 1.01
CA CYS A 130 -10.53 8.77 1.28
C CYS A 130 -11.72 9.32 2.07
N SER A 131 -12.94 8.91 1.72
CA SER A 131 -14.16 9.42 2.36
C SER A 131 -14.30 8.98 3.81
N THR A 132 -13.64 7.89 4.19
CA THR A 132 -13.59 7.37 5.56
C THR A 132 -12.22 6.79 5.86
N SER A 133 -11.83 6.69 7.13
CA SER A 133 -10.59 6.03 7.51
C SER A 133 -10.59 4.53 7.15
N PRO A 134 -9.46 3.95 6.72
CA PRO A 134 -9.36 2.53 6.40
C PRO A 134 -9.87 1.61 7.51
N LYS A 135 -10.80 0.72 7.18
CA LYS A 135 -11.21 -0.37 8.07
C LYS A 135 -10.23 -1.53 7.94
N LEU A 136 -9.45 -1.76 9.00
CA LEU A 136 -8.46 -2.83 9.07
C LEU A 136 -9.05 -4.09 9.73
N TYR A 137 -8.54 -5.26 9.36
CA TYR A 137 -8.81 -6.53 10.05
C TYR A 137 -7.56 -7.10 10.74
N ASN A 138 -6.58 -6.24 11.04
CA ASN A 138 -5.30 -6.62 11.64
C ASN A 138 -5.43 -7.09 13.11
N ARG A 139 -6.49 -6.68 13.83
CA ARG A 139 -6.77 -7.20 15.17
C ARG A 139 -7.20 -8.66 15.11
N GLU A 140 -8.13 -8.97 14.22
CA GLU A 140 -8.60 -10.33 13.94
C GLU A 140 -7.43 -11.21 13.48
N LEU A 141 -6.55 -10.68 12.62
CA LEU A 141 -5.31 -11.34 12.24
C LEU A 141 -4.43 -11.66 13.45
N GLN A 142 -4.20 -10.69 14.33
CA GLN A 142 -3.34 -10.85 15.50
C GLN A 142 -3.89 -11.90 16.49
N ASP A 143 -5.20 -11.90 16.72
CA ASP A 143 -5.86 -12.87 17.59
C ASP A 143 -5.79 -14.27 16.97
N ALA A 144 -6.01 -14.36 15.66
CA ALA A 144 -5.88 -15.61 14.91
C ALA A 144 -4.43 -16.14 14.92
N VAL A 145 -3.41 -15.29 14.81
CA VAL A 145 -2.00 -15.70 14.96
C VAL A 145 -1.75 -16.33 16.33
N LYS A 146 -2.18 -15.68 17.40
CA LYS A 146 -2.01 -16.19 18.77
C LYS A 146 -2.71 -17.54 18.96
N GLU A 147 -3.84 -17.74 18.30
CA GLU A 147 -4.56 -19.00 18.37
C GLU A 147 -3.95 -20.09 17.50
N ALA A 148 -3.44 -19.76 16.31
CA ALA A 148 -2.71 -20.67 15.46
C ALA A 148 -1.52 -21.27 16.23
N ILE A 149 -0.71 -20.43 16.90
CA ILE A 149 0.45 -20.87 17.70
C ILE A 149 0.07 -21.95 18.74
N LYS A 150 -1.16 -21.91 19.27
CA LYS A 150 -1.63 -22.89 20.28
C LYS A 150 -2.24 -24.13 19.65
N ARG A 151 -2.92 -23.99 18.51
CA ARG A 151 -3.74 -25.04 17.89
C ARG A 151 -3.13 -25.62 16.61
N GLY A 152 -1.97 -25.14 16.22
CA GLY A 152 -1.33 -25.48 14.95
C GLY A 152 -1.82 -24.65 13.78
N SER A 153 -3.14 -24.48 13.63
CA SER A 153 -3.73 -23.65 12.56
C SER A 153 -5.09 -23.05 12.93
N VAL A 154 -5.46 -21.96 12.26
CA VAL A 154 -6.78 -21.33 12.36
C VAL A 154 -7.15 -20.62 11.06
N SER A 155 -8.43 -20.36 10.86
CA SER A 155 -8.90 -19.47 9.80
C SER A 155 -10.06 -18.60 10.27
N PHE A 156 -10.23 -17.44 9.65
CA PHE A 156 -11.39 -16.57 9.84
C PHE A 156 -11.82 -15.93 8.51
N GLU A 157 -13.01 -15.35 8.49
CA GLU A 157 -13.57 -14.70 7.29
C GLU A 157 -13.74 -13.19 7.50
N VAL A 158 -13.56 -12.43 6.43
CA VAL A 158 -13.74 -10.97 6.36
C VAL A 158 -14.68 -10.66 5.21
N ASP A 159 -15.72 -9.86 5.51
CA ASP A 159 -16.73 -9.40 4.56
C ASP A 159 -17.36 -10.53 3.71
N GLU A 160 -17.42 -11.76 4.24
CA GLU A 160 -17.95 -12.98 3.61
C GLU A 160 -17.31 -13.38 2.26
N CYS A 161 -16.27 -12.68 1.83
CA CYS A 161 -15.62 -12.88 0.52
C CYS A 161 -14.10 -13.13 0.64
N LEU A 162 -13.51 -12.92 1.81
CA LEU A 162 -12.11 -13.18 2.08
C LEU A 162 -11.98 -14.17 3.23
N ARG A 163 -11.25 -15.26 3.02
CA ARG A 163 -10.81 -16.14 4.10
C ARG A 163 -9.32 -15.93 4.36
N VAL A 164 -8.96 -15.77 5.63
CA VAL A 164 -7.57 -15.71 6.07
C VAL A 164 -7.25 -17.01 6.78
N VAL A 165 -6.17 -17.68 6.36
CA VAL A 165 -5.70 -18.95 6.89
C VAL A 165 -4.32 -18.74 7.50
N ILE A 166 -4.14 -19.22 8.72
CA ILE A 166 -2.89 -19.10 9.47
C ILE A 166 -2.45 -20.48 9.93
N ILE A 167 -1.20 -20.80 9.65
CA ILE A 167 -0.58 -22.09 9.91
C ILE A 167 0.71 -21.86 10.70
N SER A 168 0.94 -22.63 11.75
CA SER A 168 2.13 -22.57 12.60
C SER A 168 2.78 -23.92 12.91
N GLU A 169 2.20 -25.02 12.42
CA GLU A 169 2.77 -26.36 12.54
C GLU A 169 2.86 -27.04 11.17
N ASP A 170 3.65 -28.10 11.09
CA ASP A 170 3.89 -28.84 9.84
C ASP A 170 2.74 -29.80 9.48
N ASN A 171 1.96 -30.25 10.47
CA ASN A 171 0.96 -31.30 10.29
C ASN A 171 -0.45 -30.72 10.17
N VAL A 172 -0.77 -30.21 8.98
CA VAL A 172 -1.96 -29.40 8.75
C VAL A 172 -3.04 -30.18 8.01
N ASP A 173 -4.27 -30.11 8.50
CA ASP A 173 -5.44 -30.54 7.75
C ASP A 173 -5.82 -29.49 6.69
N TYR A 174 -5.14 -29.58 5.53
CA TYR A 174 -5.37 -28.69 4.39
C TYR A 174 -6.82 -28.77 3.87
N ALA A 175 -7.44 -29.95 3.92
CA ALA A 175 -8.82 -30.11 3.45
C ALA A 175 -9.80 -29.27 4.28
N LYS A 176 -9.59 -29.21 5.60
CA LYS A 176 -10.37 -28.37 6.51
C LYS A 176 -10.10 -26.88 6.35
N LEU A 177 -8.84 -26.47 6.15
CA LEU A 177 -8.47 -25.04 6.05
C LEU A 177 -8.93 -24.39 4.74
N PHE A 178 -8.72 -25.09 3.62
CA PHE A 178 -9.07 -24.58 2.30
C PHE A 178 -10.53 -24.90 1.92
N GLY A 179 -11.15 -25.86 2.62
CA GLY A 179 -12.53 -26.28 2.46
C GLY A 179 -12.72 -27.18 1.24
N GLU A 180 -13.13 -28.43 1.45
CA GLU A 180 -13.34 -29.45 0.41
C GLU A 180 -14.28 -29.02 -0.73
N LYS A 181 -15.17 -28.05 -0.50
CA LYS A 181 -16.19 -27.57 -1.46
C LYS A 181 -15.98 -26.15 -1.99
N ASN A 182 -15.00 -25.39 -1.49
CA ASN A 182 -14.88 -23.95 -1.75
C ASN A 182 -13.78 -23.55 -2.74
N LEU A 183 -12.94 -24.49 -3.20
CA LEU A 183 -11.97 -24.25 -4.27
C LEU A 183 -12.57 -24.37 -5.68
N LEU A 184 -13.85 -24.75 -5.79
CA LEU A 184 -14.55 -24.85 -7.09
C LEU A 184 -15.02 -23.49 -7.63
N SER A 185 -15.16 -22.47 -6.77
CA SER A 185 -15.44 -21.08 -7.19
C SER A 185 -14.15 -20.36 -7.59
N LYS A 186 -14.23 -19.47 -8.59
CA LYS A 186 -13.10 -18.62 -9.02
C LYS A 186 -12.52 -17.89 -7.80
N SER A 187 -11.28 -18.22 -7.41
CA SER A 187 -10.63 -17.70 -6.21
C SER A 187 -9.20 -17.27 -6.49
N LEU A 188 -8.73 -16.28 -5.73
CA LEU A 188 -7.34 -15.84 -5.72
C LEU A 188 -6.73 -16.18 -4.37
N ILE A 189 -5.70 -17.01 -4.39
CA ILE A 189 -4.92 -17.37 -3.20
C ILE A 189 -3.66 -16.50 -3.20
N THR A 190 -3.35 -15.90 -2.06
CA THR A 190 -2.14 -15.09 -1.89
C THR A 190 -1.40 -15.53 -0.64
N SER A 191 -0.11 -15.84 -0.80
CA SER A 191 0.81 -16.09 0.30
C SER A 191 1.41 -14.77 0.77
N VAL A 192 1.03 -14.31 1.97
CA VAL A 192 1.62 -13.10 2.57
C VAL A 192 3.11 -13.32 2.84
N ASN A 193 3.49 -14.56 3.16
CA ASN A 193 4.89 -14.96 3.35
C ASN A 193 5.72 -14.83 2.07
N GLU A 194 5.16 -15.14 0.90
CA GLU A 194 5.86 -14.93 -0.37
C GLU A 194 6.06 -13.44 -0.66
N ILE A 195 5.05 -12.60 -0.41
CA ILE A 195 5.18 -11.14 -0.51
C ILE A 195 6.33 -10.65 0.37
N LYS A 196 6.38 -11.10 1.63
CA LYS A 196 7.47 -10.80 2.57
C LYS A 196 8.84 -11.21 2.00
N THR A 197 8.97 -12.47 1.61
CA THR A 197 10.24 -13.09 1.17
C THR A 197 10.75 -12.47 -0.13
N ASN A 198 9.86 -12.20 -1.08
CA ASN A 198 10.19 -11.60 -2.38
C ASN A 198 10.32 -10.07 -2.32
N MET A 199 10.23 -9.47 -1.14
CA MET A 199 10.35 -8.02 -0.92
C MET A 199 9.32 -7.17 -1.69
N LEU A 200 8.12 -7.71 -1.92
CA LEU A 200 7.05 -7.04 -2.68
C LEU A 200 6.22 -6.07 -1.84
N TRP A 201 6.59 -5.86 -0.56
CA TRP A 201 5.85 -5.04 0.41
C TRP A 201 6.29 -3.56 0.47
N GLY A 202 7.24 -3.13 -0.36
CA GLY A 202 7.99 -1.87 -0.16
C GLY A 202 7.20 -0.55 -0.14
N CYS A 203 5.94 -0.51 -0.58
CA CYS A 203 5.06 0.67 -0.50
C CYS A 203 3.79 0.45 0.34
N TYR A 204 3.74 -0.68 1.05
CA TYR A 204 2.59 -1.12 1.83
C TYR A 204 2.86 -1.01 3.32
N TYR A 205 1.80 -1.18 4.12
CA TYR A 205 1.89 -1.00 5.56
C TYR A 205 2.90 -1.99 6.19
N PRO A 206 3.86 -1.51 7.01
CA PRO A 206 4.91 -2.36 7.54
C PRO A 206 4.37 -3.46 8.47
N TYR A 207 4.78 -4.70 8.26
CA TYR A 207 4.44 -5.83 9.15
C TYR A 207 4.73 -5.58 10.65
N PRO A 208 5.82 -4.91 11.05
CA PRO A 208 6.05 -4.59 12.47
C PRO A 208 4.95 -3.69 13.08
N LEU A 209 4.24 -2.90 12.25
CA LEU A 209 3.08 -2.11 12.68
C LEU A 209 1.76 -2.87 12.53
N THR A 210 1.71 -3.90 11.69
CA THR A 210 0.55 -4.78 11.54
C THR A 210 0.35 -5.64 12.79
N PHE A 211 1.41 -6.30 13.25
CA PHE A 211 1.37 -7.16 14.44
C PHE A 211 1.53 -6.31 15.69
N SER A 212 0.54 -6.33 16.58
CA SER A 212 0.61 -5.59 17.84
C SER A 212 1.43 -6.32 18.91
N ASP A 213 1.72 -7.61 18.70
CA ASP A 213 2.57 -8.42 19.58
C ASP A 213 3.94 -8.70 18.94
N PRO A 214 5.06 -8.28 19.57
CA PRO A 214 6.40 -8.50 19.04
C PRO A 214 6.77 -9.97 18.81
N ALA A 215 6.29 -10.90 19.66
CA ALA A 215 6.57 -12.33 19.49
C ALA A 215 5.89 -12.90 18.24
N SER A 216 4.65 -12.48 17.98
CA SER A 216 3.93 -12.81 16.74
C SER A 216 4.64 -12.29 15.49
N PHE A 217 5.15 -11.05 15.54
CA PHE A 217 5.96 -10.51 14.47
C PHE A 217 7.24 -11.33 14.25
N GLU A 218 7.96 -11.65 15.33
CA GLU A 218 9.19 -12.45 15.27
C GLU A 218 8.96 -13.82 14.64
N ALA A 219 7.93 -14.55 15.08
CA ALA A 219 7.56 -15.84 14.52
C ALA A 219 7.21 -15.74 13.02
N PHE A 220 6.50 -14.70 12.60
CA PHE A 220 6.24 -14.43 11.18
C PHE A 220 7.54 -14.13 10.40
N VAL A 221 8.49 -13.40 10.99
CA VAL A 221 9.80 -13.13 10.39
C VAL A 221 10.57 -14.43 10.17
N ARG A 222 10.65 -15.28 11.20
CA ARG A 222 11.36 -16.57 11.22
C ARG A 222 10.74 -17.62 10.30
N GLY A 223 9.51 -17.41 9.85
CA GLY A 223 8.79 -18.36 9.01
C GLY A 223 8.11 -19.46 9.81
N GLU A 224 7.91 -19.24 11.11
CA GLU A 224 7.16 -20.14 12.01
C GLU A 224 5.64 -19.95 11.86
N ILE A 225 5.21 -18.87 11.21
CA ILE A 225 3.81 -18.59 10.89
C ILE A 225 3.69 -18.35 9.38
N HIS A 226 2.78 -19.07 8.75
CA HIS A 226 2.38 -18.90 7.37
C HIS A 226 0.97 -18.33 7.29
N ILE A 227 0.80 -17.24 6.53
CA ILE A 227 -0.47 -16.54 6.35
C ILE A 227 -0.84 -16.60 4.86
N PHE A 228 -2.01 -17.16 4.59
CA PHE A 228 -2.63 -17.19 3.28
C PHE A 228 -3.94 -16.44 3.30
N THR A 229 -4.23 -15.73 2.22
CA THR A 229 -5.55 -15.13 1.99
C THR A 229 -6.18 -15.77 0.77
N ILE A 230 -7.46 -16.11 0.87
CA ILE A 230 -8.26 -16.69 -0.20
C ILE A 230 -9.41 -15.72 -0.46
N LEU A 231 -9.32 -14.99 -1.57
CA LEU A 231 -10.37 -14.10 -2.04
C LEU A 231 -11.30 -14.89 -2.98
N TYR A 232 -12.55 -15.08 -2.57
CA TYR A 232 -13.58 -15.71 -3.38
C TYR A 232 -14.18 -14.65 -4.32
N LEU A 233 -13.81 -14.67 -5.60
CA LEU A 233 -14.09 -13.55 -6.52
C LEU A 233 -15.59 -13.37 -6.76
N GLU A 234 -16.32 -14.47 -6.95
CA GLU A 234 -17.78 -14.42 -7.13
C GLU A 234 -18.48 -13.87 -5.87
N LYS A 235 -18.05 -14.28 -4.67
CA LYS A 235 -18.60 -13.73 -3.43
C LYS A 235 -18.23 -12.27 -3.24
N PHE A 236 -17.02 -11.85 -3.65
CA PHE A 236 -16.63 -10.45 -3.61
C PHE A 236 -17.56 -9.62 -4.49
N GLU A 237 -17.81 -10.06 -5.73
CA GLU A 237 -18.72 -9.39 -6.65
C GLU A 237 -20.15 -9.35 -6.11
N GLU A 238 -20.67 -10.49 -5.62
CA GLU A 238 -22.05 -10.60 -5.10
C GLU A 238 -22.26 -9.81 -3.81
N LYS A 239 -21.38 -9.98 -2.82
CA LYS A 239 -21.58 -9.44 -1.47
C LYS A 239 -21.26 -7.95 -1.40
N LEU A 240 -20.35 -7.45 -2.23
CA LEU A 240 -19.90 -6.05 -2.19
C LEU A 240 -20.57 -5.19 -3.25
N ALA A 241 -21.30 -5.77 -4.20
CA ALA A 241 -22.19 -5.02 -5.07
C ALA A 241 -23.32 -4.33 -4.27
N SER A 242 -23.98 -3.38 -4.92
CA SER A 242 -25.18 -2.73 -4.40
C SER A 242 -26.17 -2.47 -5.54
N GLU A 243 -27.35 -1.95 -5.21
CA GLU A 243 -28.34 -1.57 -6.22
C GLU A 243 -27.84 -0.51 -7.22
N HIS A 244 -26.77 0.22 -6.88
CA HIS A 244 -26.21 1.27 -7.72
C HIS A 244 -24.87 0.95 -8.36
N VAL A 245 -24.32 -0.25 -8.13
CA VAL A 245 -23.06 -0.66 -8.76
C VAL A 245 -22.96 -2.18 -8.85
N THR A 246 -22.59 -2.66 -10.03
CA THR A 246 -22.16 -4.03 -10.24
C THR A 246 -20.63 -4.09 -10.32
N LEU A 247 -20.07 -5.19 -9.85
CA LEU A 247 -18.63 -5.41 -9.76
C LEU A 247 -18.23 -6.58 -10.66
N ASN A 248 -17.05 -6.47 -11.26
CA ASN A 248 -16.42 -7.57 -11.97
C ASN A 248 -14.91 -7.58 -11.68
N VAL A 249 -14.42 -8.68 -11.11
CA VAL A 249 -13.02 -8.85 -10.73
C VAL A 249 -12.28 -9.65 -11.79
N GLU A 250 -11.30 -8.99 -12.41
CA GLU A 250 -10.31 -9.61 -13.26
C GLU A 250 -9.07 -9.89 -12.43
N ALA A 251 -8.72 -11.16 -12.29
CA ALA A 251 -7.54 -11.59 -11.56
C ALA A 251 -6.74 -12.61 -12.38
N SER A 252 -5.42 -12.48 -12.32
CA SER A 252 -4.43 -13.45 -12.79
C SER A 252 -3.35 -13.63 -11.71
N GLU A 253 -2.33 -14.45 -11.99
CA GLU A 253 -1.18 -14.63 -11.09
C GLU A 253 -0.46 -13.30 -10.78
N TYR A 254 -0.48 -12.34 -11.73
CA TYR A 254 0.31 -11.11 -11.65
C TYR A 254 -0.51 -9.83 -11.53
N LYS A 255 -1.85 -9.93 -11.48
CA LYS A 255 -2.71 -8.75 -11.56
C LYS A 255 -4.06 -9.00 -10.92
N ILE A 256 -4.58 -7.99 -10.23
CA ILE A 256 -5.98 -7.95 -9.78
C ILE A 256 -6.57 -6.57 -10.04
N GLU A 257 -7.74 -6.49 -10.64
CA GLU A 257 -8.50 -5.25 -10.81
C GLU A 257 -9.99 -5.53 -10.59
N CYS A 258 -10.72 -4.53 -10.09
CA CYS A 258 -12.17 -4.60 -9.99
C CYS A 258 -12.79 -3.51 -10.86
N HIS A 259 -13.49 -3.91 -11.92
CA HIS A 259 -14.30 -3.02 -12.73
C HIS A 259 -15.62 -2.73 -12.02
N MET A 260 -16.00 -1.46 -12.01
CA MET A 260 -17.25 -0.98 -11.41
C MET A 260 -18.14 -0.43 -12.52
N HIS A 261 -19.37 -0.95 -12.59
CA HIS A 261 -20.38 -0.46 -13.52
C HIS A 261 -21.53 0.17 -12.76
N PHE A 262 -21.82 1.43 -13.07
CA PHE A 262 -22.82 2.25 -12.40
C PHE A 262 -24.05 2.45 -13.32
N PRO A 263 -25.10 1.62 -13.20
CA PRO A 263 -26.25 1.68 -14.10
C PRO A 263 -27.07 2.97 -13.96
N ASP A 264 -26.97 3.66 -12.81
CA ASP A 264 -27.67 4.90 -12.52
C ASP A 264 -26.93 6.16 -12.99
N LEU A 265 -25.68 6.04 -13.42
CA LEU A 265 -24.88 7.19 -13.85
C LEU A 265 -24.97 7.38 -15.36
N VAL A 266 -25.35 8.60 -15.78
CA VAL A 266 -25.27 9.02 -17.19
C VAL A 266 -23.83 9.41 -17.49
N ILE A 267 -23.17 8.61 -18.32
CA ILE A 267 -21.78 8.77 -18.74
C ILE A 267 -21.78 9.26 -20.19
N GLU A 268 -21.19 10.44 -20.44
CA GLU A 268 -21.13 11.03 -21.80
C GLU A 268 -20.21 10.24 -22.73
N ASP A 269 -19.10 9.73 -22.20
CA ASP A 269 -18.15 8.90 -22.93
C ASP A 269 -18.46 7.41 -22.70
N PRO A 270 -19.00 6.69 -23.71
CA PRO A 270 -19.34 5.28 -23.56
C PRO A 270 -18.12 4.36 -23.37
N THR A 271 -16.90 4.89 -23.57
CA THR A 271 -15.65 4.15 -23.36
C THR A 271 -15.08 4.33 -21.95
N ALA A 272 -15.66 5.24 -21.14
CA ALA A 272 -15.19 5.48 -19.79
C ALA A 272 -15.34 4.24 -18.92
N ARG A 273 -14.29 3.95 -18.14
CA ARG A 273 -14.23 2.80 -17.24
C ARG A 273 -13.92 3.28 -15.83
N PHE A 274 -14.62 2.73 -14.85
CA PHE A 274 -14.30 2.92 -13.44
C PHE A 274 -13.68 1.63 -12.93
N THR A 275 -12.47 1.70 -12.41
CA THR A 275 -11.71 0.51 -12.01
C THR A 275 -10.96 0.78 -10.71
N ILE A 276 -11.09 -0.14 -9.76
CA ILE A 276 -10.22 -0.21 -8.61
C ILE A 276 -8.94 -0.90 -9.07
N GLY A 277 -7.87 -0.10 -9.19
CA GLY A 277 -6.59 -0.57 -9.67
C GLY A 277 -5.88 -1.52 -8.71
N GLU A 278 -4.95 -2.30 -9.25
CA GLU A 278 -4.19 -3.33 -8.57
C GLU A 278 -3.61 -2.91 -7.22
N HIS A 279 -2.92 -1.78 -7.15
CA HIS A 279 -2.31 -1.36 -5.88
C HIS A 279 -3.32 -1.13 -4.76
N MET A 280 -4.56 -0.76 -5.06
CA MET A 280 -5.60 -0.64 -4.03
C MET A 280 -6.14 -2.01 -3.66
N MET A 281 -6.39 -2.88 -4.65
CA MET A 281 -6.84 -4.26 -4.41
C MET A 281 -5.83 -5.07 -3.58
N CYS A 282 -4.53 -4.94 -3.86
CA CYS A 282 -3.48 -5.64 -3.11
C CYS A 282 -3.43 -5.26 -1.62
N ARG A 283 -3.95 -4.08 -1.24
CA ARG A 283 -4.03 -3.68 0.17
C ARG A 283 -4.96 -4.55 1.00
N ILE A 284 -5.79 -5.39 0.36
CA ILE A 284 -6.54 -6.44 1.06
C ILE A 284 -5.58 -7.29 1.88
N TRP A 285 -4.45 -7.75 1.34
CA TRP A 285 -3.51 -8.67 2.02
C TRP A 285 -2.17 -8.06 2.40
N THR A 286 -1.80 -6.89 1.85
CA THR A 286 -0.55 -6.21 2.24
C THR A 286 -0.75 -5.24 3.42
N ASP A 287 -1.92 -4.60 3.50
CA ASP A 287 -2.26 -3.66 4.57
C ASP A 287 -3.35 -4.20 5.51
N PHE A 288 -3.91 -5.37 5.20
CA PHE A 288 -5.02 -5.99 5.92
C PHE A 288 -6.25 -5.08 5.99
N ILE A 289 -6.59 -4.46 4.85
CA ILE A 289 -7.78 -3.60 4.69
C ILE A 289 -8.97 -4.45 4.26
N SER A 290 -10.13 -4.18 4.88
CA SER A 290 -11.42 -4.79 4.53
C SER A 290 -11.74 -4.62 3.03
N PRO A 291 -12.04 -5.73 2.31
CA PRO A 291 -12.57 -5.70 0.95
C PRO A 291 -13.73 -4.72 0.77
N ARG A 292 -14.69 -4.72 1.72
CA ARG A 292 -15.85 -3.83 1.69
C ARG A 292 -15.44 -2.37 1.74
N TRP A 293 -14.51 -2.01 2.62
CA TRP A 293 -14.04 -0.61 2.70
C TRP A 293 -13.40 -0.14 1.40
N ILE A 294 -12.62 -0.99 0.72
CA ILE A 294 -11.99 -0.65 -0.57
C ILE A 294 -13.07 -0.33 -1.61
N VAL A 295 -14.11 -1.16 -1.69
CA VAL A 295 -15.22 -0.99 -2.63
C VAL A 295 -16.03 0.27 -2.29
N ASP A 296 -16.50 0.40 -1.05
CA ASP A 296 -17.34 1.51 -0.60
C ASP A 296 -16.63 2.87 -0.80
N ASN A 297 -15.36 2.96 -0.42
CA ASN A 297 -14.57 4.18 -0.62
C ASN A 297 -14.37 4.51 -2.11
N SER A 298 -14.20 3.49 -2.96
CA SER A 298 -14.06 3.69 -4.41
C SER A 298 -15.36 4.16 -5.06
N ILE A 299 -16.50 3.60 -4.65
CA ILE A 299 -17.84 4.03 -5.07
C ILE A 299 -18.05 5.50 -4.72
N LEU A 300 -17.79 5.89 -3.47
CA LEU A 300 -17.93 7.27 -3.00
C LEU A 300 -17.00 8.22 -3.77
N SER A 301 -15.77 7.80 -4.03
CA SER A 301 -14.80 8.59 -4.80
C SER A 301 -15.30 8.89 -6.22
N VAL A 302 -15.83 7.89 -6.92
CA VAL A 302 -16.42 8.07 -8.26
C VAL A 302 -17.63 8.99 -8.22
N ARG A 303 -18.55 8.77 -7.27
CA ARG A 303 -19.76 9.59 -7.14
C ARG A 303 -19.44 11.04 -6.81
N ASN A 304 -18.49 11.28 -5.91
CA ASN A 304 -18.06 12.63 -5.56
C ASN A 304 -17.37 13.34 -6.74
N ALA A 305 -16.56 12.61 -7.51
CA ALA A 305 -15.90 13.16 -8.70
C ALA A 305 -16.90 13.57 -9.79
N ILE A 306 -17.96 12.78 -9.99
CA ILE A 306 -19.02 13.08 -10.98
C ILE A 306 -19.95 14.17 -10.46
N GLY A 307 -20.34 14.14 -9.18
CA GLY A 307 -21.19 15.15 -8.56
C GLY A 307 -20.59 16.56 -8.63
N LYS A 308 -19.27 16.68 -8.41
CA LYS A 308 -18.54 17.96 -8.54
C LYS A 308 -18.48 18.50 -9.97
N ARG A 309 -18.67 17.68 -11.01
CA ARG A 309 -18.70 18.15 -12.41
C ARG A 309 -20.06 18.69 -12.85
N ARG A 310 -21.13 18.44 -12.06
CA ARG A 310 -22.50 18.89 -12.35
C ARG A 310 -22.90 20.16 -11.59
N ALA A 311 -22.07 20.63 -10.66
CA ALA A 311 -22.25 21.87 -9.92
C ALA A 311 -21.34 22.96 -10.50
#